data_AF-A0A6L4YPF6-F1
#
_entry.id   AF-A0A6L4YPF6-F1
#
_cell.length_a   1.000
_cell.length_b   1.000
_cell.length_c   1.000
_cell.angle_alpha   90.00
_cell.angle_beta   90.00
_cell.angle_gamma   90.00
#
_symmetry.space_group_name_H-M   'P 1'
#
loop_
_entity.id
_entity.type
_entity.pdbx_description
1 polymer ?
#
loop_
_entity_poly.entity_id
_entity_poly.type
_entity_poly.pdbx_seq_one_letter_code
_entity_poly.pdbx_strand_id
1 'polypeptide(L)'
;MRSAAEIGGYLLEFLHQSALDKNAMVASRVVVTVPASFQAAQRHDTLKAADLAGLHLTGGDLLDEPIAAFLDYLITYRETFIKESTEPKSLIVFDFGGGTCDVALFRLQMPNRSRRLKTSPLAVSRYHRLGGGDIDAAIVYDVLIPQLVKENELSQFDLTFEDKKKFLEPALLGIAEALKVGLCGEILQLQKFGKYESVSKSQVFKQQPGTFSYKLKNRVLTLQSPKLTAAQFEDILKPFLDPDLVFARETEYRMTCSIFAPLQDALDRSGL
;
A
#
# COMPACT_ATOMS: atom_id res chain seq x y z
N MET A 1 0.01 -27.06 0.62
CA MET A 1 -0.03 -25.58 0.68
C MET A 1 0.55 -25.08 -0.63
N ARG A 2 -0.11 -24.17 -1.35
CA ARG A 2 0.42 -23.62 -2.61
C ARG A 2 1.54 -22.60 -2.29
N SER A 3 2.57 -22.57 -3.10
CA SER A 3 3.66 -21.59 -3.02
C SER A 3 3.22 -20.21 -3.50
N ALA A 4 3.96 -19.17 -3.12
CA ALA A 4 3.70 -17.80 -3.57
C ALA A 4 3.76 -17.68 -5.10
N ALA A 5 4.72 -18.34 -5.75
CA ALA A 5 4.84 -18.36 -7.20
C ALA A 5 3.62 -19.00 -7.89
N GLU A 6 3.06 -20.09 -7.33
CA GLU A 6 1.84 -20.70 -7.88
C GLU A 6 0.64 -19.76 -7.78
N ILE A 7 0.47 -19.10 -6.63
CA ILE A 7 -0.62 -18.12 -6.46
C ILE A 7 -0.45 -16.93 -7.41
N GLY A 8 0.77 -16.40 -7.52
CA GLY A 8 1.10 -15.33 -8.46
C GLY A 8 0.86 -15.74 -9.91
N GLY A 9 1.17 -16.99 -10.28
CA GLY A 9 0.94 -17.51 -11.62
C GLY A 9 -0.53 -17.53 -11.99
N TYR A 10 -1.43 -17.98 -11.10
CA TYR A 10 -2.87 -17.92 -11.35
C TYR A 10 -3.38 -16.49 -11.56
N LEU A 11 -2.82 -15.51 -10.83
CA LEU A 11 -3.17 -14.10 -11.02
C LEU A 11 -2.68 -13.56 -12.38
N LEU A 12 -1.44 -13.87 -12.75
CA LEU A 12 -0.89 -13.45 -14.05
C LEU A 12 -1.64 -14.09 -15.22
N GLU A 13 -1.99 -15.36 -15.11
CA GLU A 13 -2.80 -16.06 -16.12
C GLU A 13 -4.17 -15.40 -16.26
N PHE A 14 -4.85 -15.12 -15.14
CA PHE A 14 -6.14 -14.43 -15.15
C PHE A 14 -6.05 -13.05 -15.80
N LEU A 15 -5.03 -12.26 -15.48
CA LEU A 15 -4.82 -10.93 -16.06
C LEU A 15 -4.50 -11.01 -17.55
N HIS A 16 -3.69 -11.98 -17.97
CA HIS A 16 -3.33 -12.18 -19.36
C HIS A 16 -4.54 -12.59 -20.20
N GLN A 17 -5.35 -13.55 -19.73
CA GLN A 17 -6.59 -13.94 -20.42
C GLN A 17 -7.59 -12.78 -20.48
N SER A 18 -7.74 -12.04 -19.38
CA SER A 18 -8.60 -10.85 -19.34
C SER A 18 -8.18 -9.76 -20.34
N ALA A 19 -6.88 -9.67 -20.64
CA ALA A 19 -6.36 -8.73 -21.65
C ALA A 19 -6.67 -9.21 -23.08
N LEU A 20 -6.51 -10.51 -23.35
CA LEU A 20 -6.83 -11.12 -24.64
C LEU A 20 -8.33 -11.05 -24.97
N ASP A 21 -9.20 -11.27 -23.97
CA ASP A 21 -10.65 -11.17 -24.12
C ASP A 21 -11.09 -9.75 -24.50
N LYS A 22 -10.41 -8.73 -23.98
CA LYS A 22 -10.70 -7.31 -24.28
C LYS A 22 -10.10 -6.86 -25.62
N ASN A 23 -8.99 -7.44 -26.03
CA ASN A 23 -8.28 -7.08 -27.24
C ASN A 23 -7.68 -8.33 -27.87
N ALA A 24 -8.25 -8.78 -28.99
CA ALA A 24 -7.89 -10.03 -29.67
C ALA A 24 -6.46 -10.06 -30.24
N MET A 25 -5.67 -9.00 -30.04
CA MET A 25 -4.26 -8.95 -30.42
C MET A 25 -3.37 -9.49 -29.31
N VAL A 26 -2.59 -10.53 -29.64
CA VAL A 26 -1.55 -11.06 -28.76
C VAL A 26 -0.46 -10.01 -28.58
N ALA A 27 -0.12 -9.67 -27.33
CA ALA A 27 0.96 -8.74 -27.05
C ALA A 27 2.30 -9.30 -27.53
N SER A 28 3.06 -8.51 -28.29
CA SER A 28 4.39 -8.90 -28.78
C SER A 28 5.45 -8.96 -27.67
N ARG A 29 5.18 -8.30 -26.53
CA ARG A 29 6.02 -8.29 -25.34
C ARG A 29 5.15 -8.02 -24.12
N VAL A 30 5.43 -8.74 -23.04
CA VAL A 30 4.81 -8.54 -21.73
C VAL A 30 5.87 -8.04 -20.76
N VAL A 31 5.50 -7.08 -19.92
CA VAL A 31 6.34 -6.55 -18.84
C VAL A 31 5.55 -6.66 -17.56
N VAL A 32 6.20 -7.11 -16.48
CA VAL A 32 5.59 -7.24 -15.15
C VAL A 32 6.30 -6.31 -14.20
N THR A 33 5.53 -5.49 -13.47
CA THR A 33 6.11 -4.61 -12.46
C THR A 33 6.45 -5.38 -11.18
N VAL A 34 7.51 -4.96 -10.49
CA VAL A 34 7.92 -5.48 -9.19
C VAL A 34 8.35 -4.34 -8.27
N PRO A 35 8.20 -4.47 -6.95
CA PRO A 35 8.74 -3.48 -6.03
C PRO A 35 10.24 -3.28 -6.27
N ALA A 36 10.69 -2.03 -6.33
CA ALA A 36 12.09 -1.74 -6.66
C ALA A 36 13.07 -2.36 -5.65
N SER A 37 12.61 -2.50 -4.42
CA SER A 37 13.35 -3.10 -3.32
C SER A 37 13.42 -4.63 -3.32
N PHE A 38 12.77 -5.32 -4.28
CA PHE A 38 12.84 -6.78 -4.40
C PHE A 38 14.27 -7.28 -4.66
N GLN A 39 14.68 -8.26 -3.84
CA GLN A 39 15.93 -8.98 -3.98
C GLN A 39 15.85 -10.06 -5.09
N ALA A 40 17.01 -10.62 -5.45
CA ALA A 40 17.11 -11.62 -6.52
C ALA A 40 16.16 -12.81 -6.34
N ALA A 41 15.97 -13.30 -5.11
CA ALA A 41 15.06 -14.41 -4.83
C ALA A 41 13.60 -14.05 -5.15
N GLN A 42 13.13 -12.87 -4.71
CA GLN A 42 11.75 -12.42 -4.96
C GLN A 42 11.49 -12.18 -6.45
N ARG A 43 12.47 -11.60 -7.17
CA ARG A 43 12.39 -11.43 -8.63
C ARG A 43 12.34 -12.77 -9.36
N HIS A 44 13.12 -13.75 -8.92
CA HIS A 44 13.08 -15.10 -9.48
C HIS A 44 11.71 -15.77 -9.26
N ASP A 45 11.11 -15.60 -8.07
CA ASP A 45 9.76 -16.09 -7.79
C ASP A 45 8.71 -15.45 -8.70
N THR A 46 8.83 -14.15 -9.01
CA THR A 46 7.96 -13.48 -10.00
C THR A 46 8.13 -14.05 -11.42
N LEU A 47 9.36 -14.30 -11.86
CA LEU A 47 9.62 -14.94 -13.17
C LEU A 47 9.02 -16.34 -13.22
N LYS A 48 9.18 -17.12 -12.15
CA LYS A 48 8.58 -18.45 -12.03
C LYS A 48 7.05 -18.40 -12.07
N ALA A 49 6.44 -17.40 -11.41
CA ALA A 49 5.00 -17.17 -11.48
C ALA A 49 4.57 -16.85 -12.93
N ALA A 50 5.33 -16.03 -13.65
CA ALA A 50 5.07 -15.72 -15.05
C ALA A 50 5.16 -16.97 -15.95
N ASP A 51 6.19 -17.80 -15.77
CA ASP A 51 6.33 -19.06 -16.52
C ASP A 51 5.14 -20.00 -16.26
N LEU A 52 4.65 -20.10 -15.02
CA LEU A 52 3.46 -20.87 -14.68
C LEU A 52 2.19 -20.34 -15.36
N ALA A 53 2.15 -19.05 -15.68
CA ALA A 53 1.07 -18.41 -16.44
C ALA A 53 1.24 -18.51 -17.98
N GLY A 54 2.27 -19.22 -18.46
CA GLY A 54 2.61 -19.30 -19.88
C GLY A 54 3.29 -18.05 -20.43
N LEU A 55 3.81 -17.17 -19.56
CA LEU A 55 4.52 -15.94 -19.91
C LEU A 55 6.02 -16.13 -19.70
N HIS A 56 6.75 -16.37 -20.79
CA HIS A 56 8.21 -16.59 -20.75
C HIS A 56 8.97 -15.26 -20.63
N LEU A 57 8.97 -14.70 -19.42
CA LEU A 57 9.64 -13.44 -19.10
C LEU A 57 11.11 -13.67 -18.74
N THR A 58 11.94 -12.68 -19.06
CA THR A 58 13.33 -12.62 -18.58
C THR A 58 13.48 -11.50 -17.56
N GLY A 59 14.66 -11.42 -16.91
CA GLY A 59 14.93 -10.33 -15.96
C GLY A 59 14.77 -8.92 -16.56
N GLY A 60 14.98 -8.77 -17.88
CA GLY A 60 14.78 -7.49 -18.59
C GLY A 60 13.32 -7.15 -18.87
N ASP A 61 12.39 -8.05 -18.56
CA ASP A 61 10.93 -7.88 -18.67
C ASP A 61 10.28 -7.61 -17.30
N LEU A 62 11.09 -7.58 -16.23
CA LEU A 62 10.67 -7.02 -14.95
C LEU A 62 10.98 -5.52 -14.92
N LEU A 63 10.00 -4.73 -14.48
CA LEU A 63 10.13 -3.29 -14.35
C LEU A 63 9.91 -2.87 -12.91
N ASP A 64 10.77 -2.02 -12.38
CA ASP A 64 10.59 -1.52 -11.02
C ASP A 64 9.36 -0.60 -10.96
N GLU A 65 8.44 -0.83 -10.03
CA GLU A 65 7.20 -0.07 -9.83
C GLU A 65 7.40 1.46 -9.83
N PRO A 66 8.31 2.04 -9.03
CA PRO A 66 8.50 3.48 -9.04
C PRO A 66 9.08 4.00 -10.36
N ILE A 67 9.80 3.17 -11.12
CA ILE A 67 10.26 3.53 -12.48
C ILE A 67 9.07 3.52 -13.44
N ALA A 68 8.19 2.55 -13.34
CA ALA A 68 6.96 2.49 -14.16
C ALA A 68 6.09 3.74 -13.93
N ALA A 69 5.86 4.09 -12.66
CA ALA A 69 5.11 5.29 -12.27
C ALA A 69 5.78 6.58 -12.78
N PHE A 70 7.11 6.67 -12.68
CA PHE A 70 7.87 7.79 -13.20
C PHE A 70 7.74 7.94 -14.74
N LEU A 71 7.84 6.83 -15.48
CA LEU A 71 7.71 6.83 -16.93
C LEU A 71 6.31 7.28 -17.39
N ASP A 72 5.25 6.78 -16.74
CA ASP A 72 3.88 7.20 -17.01
C ASP A 72 3.68 8.69 -16.76
N TYR A 73 4.16 9.18 -15.60
CA TYR A 73 4.11 10.59 -15.24
C TYR A 73 4.83 11.47 -16.28
N LEU A 74 6.02 11.06 -16.73
CA LEU A 74 6.77 11.79 -17.76
C LEU A 74 6.05 11.85 -19.10
N ILE A 75 5.39 10.77 -19.52
CA ILE A 75 4.64 10.73 -20.79
C ILE A 75 3.42 11.65 -20.69
N THR A 76 2.71 11.59 -19.57
CA THR A 76 1.46 12.32 -19.35
C THR A 76 1.68 13.83 -19.17
N TYR A 77 2.72 14.24 -18.44
CA TYR A 77 2.94 15.64 -18.05
C TYR A 77 4.15 16.29 -18.72
N ARG A 78 4.67 15.67 -19.79
CA ARG A 78 5.89 16.09 -20.49
C ARG A 78 5.95 17.59 -20.79
N GLU A 79 4.86 18.16 -21.28
CA GLU A 79 4.83 19.56 -21.70
C GLU A 79 4.97 20.55 -20.55
N THR A 80 4.41 20.21 -19.38
CA THR A 80 4.55 21.00 -18.15
C THR A 80 6.03 21.10 -17.75
N PHE A 81 6.77 19.99 -17.83
CA PHE A 81 8.20 19.97 -17.52
C PHE A 81 9.05 20.76 -18.51
N ILE A 82 8.75 20.67 -19.81
CA ILE A 82 9.51 21.35 -20.85
C ILE A 82 9.39 22.87 -20.74
N LYS A 83 8.24 23.39 -20.29
CA LYS A 83 7.99 24.83 -20.20
C LYS A 83 8.67 25.52 -19.02
N GLU A 84 9.07 24.78 -18.00
CA GLU A 84 9.34 25.38 -16.68
C GLU A 84 10.80 25.49 -16.23
N SER A 85 11.83 24.96 -16.91
CA SER A 85 13.20 25.08 -16.34
C SER A 85 14.36 24.77 -17.28
N THR A 86 15.39 25.63 -17.25
CA THR A 86 16.77 25.34 -17.69
C THR A 86 17.62 24.66 -16.61
N GLU A 87 17.13 24.63 -15.36
CA GLU A 87 17.81 24.06 -14.20
C GLU A 87 17.38 22.60 -13.94
N PRO A 88 18.27 21.75 -13.39
CA PRO A 88 17.91 20.40 -12.96
C PRO A 88 16.82 20.43 -11.87
N LYS A 89 15.80 19.57 -12.00
CA LYS A 89 14.77 19.33 -10.99
C LYS A 89 14.98 17.96 -10.34
N SER A 90 14.72 17.86 -9.05
CA SER A 90 14.62 16.56 -8.35
C SER A 90 13.16 16.12 -8.29
N LEU A 91 12.90 14.85 -8.55
CA LEU A 91 11.58 14.24 -8.48
C LEU A 91 11.65 13.04 -7.54
N ILE A 92 10.63 12.88 -6.70
CA ILE A 92 10.47 11.73 -5.82
C ILE A 92 9.21 10.98 -6.25
N VAL A 93 9.34 9.67 -6.45
CA VAL A 93 8.21 8.74 -6.52
C VAL A 93 8.08 8.09 -5.16
N PHE A 94 6.91 8.24 -4.54
CA PHE A 94 6.57 7.67 -3.25
C PHE A 94 5.45 6.65 -3.47
N ASP A 95 5.83 5.37 -3.55
CA ASP A 95 4.89 4.26 -3.76
C ASP A 95 4.56 3.63 -2.41
N PHE A 96 3.33 3.81 -1.95
CA PHE A 96 2.84 3.25 -0.69
C PHE A 96 1.71 2.26 -1.00
N GLY A 97 2.12 1.01 -1.20
CA GLY A 97 1.24 -0.08 -1.59
C GLY A 97 0.57 -0.77 -0.40
N GLY A 98 0.00 -1.95 -0.67
CA GLY A 98 -0.66 -2.75 0.37
C GLY A 98 0.29 -3.39 1.38
N GLY A 99 1.53 -3.69 0.99
CA GLY A 99 2.51 -4.37 1.85
C GLY A 99 3.95 -3.87 1.77
N THR A 100 4.26 -2.98 0.83
CA THR A 100 5.58 -2.36 0.68
C THR A 100 5.45 -0.85 0.50
N CYS A 101 6.50 -0.15 0.92
CA CYS A 101 6.67 1.26 0.66
C CYS A 101 8.03 1.47 -0.02
N ASP A 102 7.98 1.90 -1.28
CA ASP A 102 9.14 2.05 -2.14
C ASP A 102 9.27 3.52 -2.55
N VAL A 103 10.46 4.10 -2.33
CA VAL A 103 10.74 5.49 -2.68
C VAL A 103 11.87 5.52 -3.71
N ALA A 104 11.69 6.26 -4.80
CA ALA A 104 12.73 6.48 -5.80
C ALA A 104 12.94 7.96 -6.08
N LEU A 105 14.20 8.37 -6.20
CA LEU A 105 14.59 9.73 -6.50
C LEU A 105 15.22 9.81 -7.89
N PHE A 106 14.79 10.81 -8.66
CA PHE A 106 15.27 11.08 -10.00
C PHE A 106 15.73 12.52 -10.11
N ARG A 107 16.79 12.74 -10.87
CA ARG A 107 17.17 14.07 -11.37
C ARG A 107 16.74 14.20 -12.82
N LEU A 108 15.98 15.24 -13.08
CA LEU A 108 15.50 15.63 -14.39
C LEU A 108 16.28 16.84 -14.85
N GLN A 109 16.81 16.81 -16.06
CA GLN A 109 17.51 17.94 -16.64
C GLN A 109 17.09 18.11 -18.09
N MET A 110 16.78 19.35 -18.48
CA MET A 110 16.64 19.73 -19.88
C MET A 110 18.00 20.29 -20.34
N PRO A 111 18.79 19.55 -21.14
CA PRO A 111 20.05 20.09 -21.64
C PRO A 111 19.76 21.26 -22.59
N ASN A 112 20.47 22.38 -22.42
CA ASN A 112 20.35 23.52 -23.33
C ASN A 112 20.52 23.05 -24.78
N ARG A 113 19.54 23.40 -25.64
CA ARG A 113 19.42 23.04 -27.08
C ARG A 113 18.92 21.63 -27.42
N SER A 114 18.59 20.78 -26.44
CA SER A 114 17.96 19.46 -26.69
C SER A 114 16.48 19.46 -26.29
N ARG A 115 15.60 18.93 -27.15
CA ARG A 115 14.19 18.59 -26.77
C ARG A 115 14.07 17.25 -26.03
N ARG A 116 15.21 16.62 -25.67
CA ARG A 116 15.25 15.34 -24.96
C ARG A 116 15.53 15.61 -23.49
N LEU A 117 14.54 15.28 -22.66
CA LEU A 117 14.68 15.23 -21.21
C LEU A 117 15.73 14.19 -20.84
N LYS A 118 16.73 14.59 -20.05
CA LYS A 118 17.68 13.66 -19.44
C LYS A 118 17.16 13.30 -18.05
N THR A 119 17.09 12.00 -17.79
CA THR A 119 16.65 11.43 -16.51
C THR A 119 17.80 10.64 -15.91
N SER A 120 18.17 10.94 -14.68
CA SER A 120 19.18 10.19 -13.93
C SER A 120 18.57 9.66 -12.64
N PRO A 121 18.53 8.34 -12.39
CA PRO A 121 18.18 7.84 -11.06
C PRO A 121 19.25 8.30 -10.06
N LEU A 122 18.81 8.77 -8.89
CA LEU A 122 19.69 9.19 -7.79
C LEU A 122 19.76 8.12 -6.71
N ALA A 123 18.60 7.63 -6.25
CA ALA A 123 18.50 6.61 -5.23
C ALA A 123 17.15 5.89 -5.31
N VAL A 124 17.11 4.69 -4.73
CA VAL A 124 15.90 3.93 -4.45
C VAL A 124 16.01 3.46 -3.00
N SER A 125 14.94 3.58 -2.21
CA SER A 125 14.92 3.11 -0.83
C SER A 125 15.21 1.61 -0.74
N ARG A 126 15.65 1.17 0.43
CA ARG A 126 15.68 -0.25 0.79
C ARG A 126 14.25 -0.81 0.89
N TYR A 127 14.17 -2.13 0.99
CA TYR A 127 12.93 -2.85 1.22
C TYR A 127 12.37 -2.51 2.60
N HIS A 128 11.18 -1.92 2.62
CA HIS A 128 10.41 -1.66 3.83
C HIS A 128 9.10 -2.44 3.74
N ARG A 129 8.92 -3.42 4.64
CA ARG A 129 7.64 -4.09 4.84
C ARG A 129 6.73 -3.15 5.64
N LEU A 130 6.08 -2.26 4.91
CA LEU A 130 5.23 -1.21 5.42
C LEU A 130 4.20 -0.88 4.34
N GLY A 131 2.92 -0.98 4.63
CA GLY A 131 1.88 -0.66 3.65
C GLY A 131 0.48 -0.53 4.25
N GLY A 132 -0.51 -0.47 3.36
CA GLY A 132 -1.92 -0.35 3.73
C GLY A 132 -2.42 -1.45 4.67
N GLY A 133 -1.86 -2.66 4.58
CA GLY A 133 -2.20 -3.79 5.46
C GLY A 133 -1.77 -3.60 6.92
N ASP A 134 -0.71 -2.83 7.17
CA ASP A 134 -0.31 -2.48 8.54
C ASP A 134 -1.29 -1.49 9.17
N ILE A 135 -1.86 -0.59 8.36
CA ILE A 135 -2.94 0.32 8.77
C ILE A 135 -4.23 -0.48 9.01
N ASP A 136 -4.54 -1.47 8.17
CA ASP A 136 -5.70 -2.35 8.36
C ASP A 136 -5.59 -3.14 9.65
N ALA A 137 -4.43 -3.76 9.89
CA ALA A 137 -4.14 -4.41 11.16
C ALA A 137 -4.29 -3.43 12.34
N ALA A 138 -3.84 -2.18 12.19
CA ALA A 138 -4.00 -1.18 13.23
C ALA A 138 -5.46 -0.86 13.54
N ILE A 139 -6.31 -0.72 12.52
CA ILE A 139 -7.76 -0.56 12.66
C ILE A 139 -8.38 -1.79 13.34
N VAL A 140 -7.92 -3.00 13.03
CA VAL A 140 -8.39 -4.20 13.71
C VAL A 140 -8.16 -4.12 15.22
N TYR A 141 -6.92 -3.85 15.65
CA TYR A 141 -6.57 -3.87 17.07
C TYR A 141 -7.08 -2.67 17.86
N ASP A 142 -7.06 -1.48 17.26
CA ASP A 142 -7.31 -0.24 17.99
C ASP A 142 -8.78 0.18 17.92
N VAL A 143 -9.55 -0.38 16.98
CA VAL A 143 -10.94 0.03 16.71
C VAL A 143 -11.92 -1.15 16.68
N LEU A 144 -11.64 -2.21 15.90
CA LEU A 144 -12.61 -3.30 15.72
C LEU A 144 -12.67 -4.27 16.90
N ILE A 145 -11.52 -4.70 17.42
CA ILE A 145 -11.47 -5.57 18.61
C ILE A 145 -12.09 -4.86 19.82
N PRO A 146 -11.82 -3.58 20.12
CA PRO A 146 -12.51 -2.86 21.19
C PRO A 146 -14.03 -2.79 21.02
N GLN A 147 -14.54 -2.58 19.79
CA GLN A 147 -15.98 -2.65 19.51
C GLN A 147 -16.53 -4.05 19.77
N LEU A 148 -15.86 -5.09 19.27
CA LEU A 148 -16.25 -6.49 19.48
C LEU A 148 -16.28 -6.85 20.97
N VAL A 149 -15.24 -6.47 21.72
CA VAL A 149 -15.16 -6.71 23.17
C VAL A 149 -16.32 -6.04 23.89
N LYS A 150 -16.60 -4.77 23.56
CA LYS A 150 -17.71 -4.01 24.17
C LYS A 150 -19.08 -4.63 23.87
N GLU A 151 -19.34 -5.01 22.63
CA GLU A 151 -20.65 -5.55 22.20
C GLU A 151 -20.92 -6.95 22.73
N ASN A 152 -19.88 -7.71 23.08
CA ASN A 152 -20.01 -9.05 23.65
C ASN A 152 -19.82 -9.06 25.18
N GLU A 153 -19.85 -7.88 25.83
CA GLU A 153 -19.70 -7.72 27.28
C GLU A 153 -18.42 -8.37 27.84
N LEU A 154 -17.34 -8.33 27.06
CA LEU A 154 -16.05 -8.90 27.43
C LEU A 154 -15.12 -7.84 28.04
N SER A 155 -14.15 -8.32 28.81
CA SER A 155 -12.94 -7.60 29.17
C SER A 155 -11.85 -7.82 28.11
N GLN A 156 -10.87 -6.90 28.02
CA GLN A 156 -9.73 -7.04 27.12
C GLN A 156 -8.86 -8.28 27.42
N PHE A 157 -8.94 -8.79 28.66
CA PHE A 157 -8.23 -9.99 29.12
C PHE A 157 -8.96 -11.30 28.77
N ASP A 158 -10.21 -11.24 28.33
CA ASP A 158 -10.98 -12.43 27.95
C ASP A 158 -10.59 -12.98 26.58
N LEU A 159 -9.83 -12.21 25.80
CA LEU A 159 -9.30 -12.59 24.49
C LEU A 159 -7.80 -12.80 24.60
N THR A 160 -7.35 -14.03 24.34
CA THR A 160 -5.93 -14.37 24.33
C THR A 160 -5.22 -13.77 23.13
N PHE A 161 -3.88 -13.74 23.17
CA PHE A 161 -3.07 -13.41 22.00
C PHE A 161 -3.43 -14.29 20.80
N GLU A 162 -3.65 -15.59 21.03
CA GLU A 162 -4.00 -16.52 19.95
C GLU A 162 -5.36 -16.17 19.32
N ASP A 163 -6.36 -15.85 20.15
CA ASP A 163 -7.69 -15.41 19.68
C ASP A 163 -7.57 -14.18 18.78
N LYS A 164 -6.81 -13.17 19.24
CA LYS A 164 -6.64 -11.92 18.48
C LYS A 164 -5.83 -12.16 17.20
N LYS A 165 -4.64 -12.75 17.29
CA LYS A 165 -3.68 -12.83 16.19
C LYS A 165 -4.03 -13.85 15.13
N LYS A 166 -4.50 -15.04 15.53
CA LYS A 166 -4.74 -16.15 14.60
C LYS A 166 -6.16 -16.25 14.09
N PHE A 167 -7.14 -15.73 14.83
CA PHE A 167 -8.55 -15.87 14.48
C PHE A 167 -9.19 -14.52 14.12
N LEU A 168 -9.09 -13.52 15.00
CA LEU A 168 -9.79 -12.25 14.80
C LEU A 168 -9.11 -11.37 13.75
N GLU A 169 -7.79 -11.23 13.75
CA GLU A 169 -7.07 -10.40 12.76
C GLU A 169 -7.38 -10.83 11.32
N PRO A 170 -7.16 -12.09 10.91
CA PRO A 170 -7.48 -12.51 9.54
C PRO A 170 -8.96 -12.31 9.17
N ALA A 171 -9.86 -12.50 10.12
CA ALA A 171 -11.31 -12.38 9.89
C ALA A 171 -11.79 -10.91 9.79
N LEU A 172 -11.09 -9.98 10.44
CA LEU A 172 -11.45 -8.57 10.51
C LEU A 172 -10.73 -7.70 9.48
N LEU A 173 -9.62 -8.17 8.89
CA LEU A 173 -8.83 -7.39 7.92
C LEU A 173 -9.66 -6.84 6.76
N GLY A 174 -10.54 -7.65 6.16
CA GLY A 174 -11.39 -7.19 5.06
C GLY A 174 -12.38 -6.08 5.47
N ILE A 175 -12.88 -6.12 6.71
CA ILE A 175 -13.75 -5.06 7.25
C ILE A 175 -12.92 -3.79 7.51
N ALA A 176 -11.73 -3.95 8.09
CA ALA A 176 -10.82 -2.84 8.35
C ALA A 176 -10.45 -2.10 7.06
N GLU A 177 -10.07 -2.83 6.01
CA GLU A 177 -9.75 -2.28 4.70
C GLU A 177 -10.95 -1.52 4.10
N ALA A 178 -12.13 -2.13 4.12
CA ALA A 178 -13.33 -1.50 3.58
C ALA A 178 -13.74 -0.23 4.35
N LEU A 179 -13.54 -0.19 5.67
CA LEU A 179 -13.73 1.00 6.49
C LEU A 179 -12.69 2.08 6.16
N LYS A 180 -11.40 1.71 6.08
CA LYS A 180 -10.29 2.60 5.72
C LYS A 180 -10.54 3.29 4.38
N VAL A 181 -10.75 2.49 3.32
CA VAL A 181 -10.98 2.99 1.96
C VAL A 181 -12.24 3.86 1.90
N GLY A 182 -13.34 3.39 2.50
CA GLY A 182 -14.59 4.14 2.51
C GLY A 182 -14.48 5.47 3.25
N LEU A 183 -13.80 5.50 4.39
CA LEU A 183 -13.60 6.73 5.17
C LEU A 183 -12.70 7.73 4.42
N CYS A 184 -11.62 7.27 3.79
CA CYS A 184 -10.78 8.12 2.93
C CYS A 184 -11.61 8.77 1.81
N GLY A 185 -12.58 8.04 1.25
CA GLY A 185 -13.54 8.59 0.28
C GLY A 185 -14.38 9.75 0.84
N GLU A 186 -14.94 9.59 2.04
CA GLU A 186 -15.70 10.66 2.72
C GLU A 186 -14.83 11.88 3.04
N ILE A 187 -13.62 11.65 3.54
CA ILE A 187 -12.63 12.71 3.85
C ILE A 187 -12.28 13.49 2.58
N LEU A 188 -11.98 12.79 1.48
CA LEU A 188 -11.65 13.41 0.20
C LEU A 188 -12.80 14.28 -0.33
N GLN A 189 -14.05 13.84 -0.19
CA GLN A 189 -15.21 14.64 -0.58
C GLN A 189 -15.30 15.91 0.26
N LEU A 190 -15.14 15.82 1.58
CA LEU A 190 -15.16 16.99 2.45
C LEU A 190 -14.02 17.97 2.16
N GLN A 191 -12.82 17.46 1.84
CA GLN A 191 -11.67 18.27 1.45
C GLN A 191 -11.90 19.03 0.15
N LYS A 192 -12.54 18.42 -0.86
CA LYS A 192 -12.89 19.10 -2.13
C LYS A 192 -13.78 20.33 -1.92
N PHE A 193 -14.59 20.33 -0.86
CA PHE A 193 -15.43 21.47 -0.48
C PHE A 193 -14.81 22.36 0.62
N GLY A 194 -13.56 22.11 1.03
CA GLY A 194 -12.88 22.87 2.09
C GLY A 194 -13.51 22.71 3.48
N LYS A 195 -14.28 21.64 3.72
CA LYS A 195 -15.06 21.43 4.96
C LYS A 195 -14.41 20.50 5.96
N TYR A 196 -13.39 19.74 5.56
CA TYR A 196 -12.81 18.72 6.42
C TYR A 196 -12.18 19.31 7.69
N GLU A 197 -11.54 20.48 7.61
CA GLU A 197 -10.91 21.10 8.79
C GLU A 197 -11.90 21.69 9.80
N SER A 198 -13.11 22.06 9.37
CA SER A 198 -14.11 22.68 10.23
C SER A 198 -15.14 21.70 10.81
N VAL A 199 -15.27 20.51 10.21
CA VAL A 199 -16.19 19.47 10.70
C VAL A 199 -15.59 18.72 11.89
N SER A 200 -16.45 18.33 12.83
CA SER A 200 -16.05 17.46 13.93
C SER A 200 -15.63 16.08 13.41
N LYS A 201 -14.36 15.69 13.64
CA LYS A 201 -13.80 14.42 13.16
C LYS A 201 -14.51 13.18 13.74
N SER A 202 -15.17 13.31 14.89
CA SER A 202 -15.99 12.22 15.46
C SER A 202 -17.32 12.00 14.73
N GLN A 203 -17.78 13.00 13.96
CA GLN A 203 -19.01 12.94 13.15
C GLN A 203 -18.75 12.49 11.71
N VAL A 204 -17.50 12.50 11.25
CA VAL A 204 -17.10 11.92 9.96
C VAL A 204 -16.75 10.45 10.18
N PHE A 205 -17.48 9.53 9.55
CA PHE A 205 -17.25 8.11 9.76
C PHE A 205 -17.67 7.25 8.58
N LYS A 206 -17.09 6.05 8.52
CA LYS A 206 -17.59 4.96 7.70
C LYS A 206 -18.09 3.84 8.59
N GLN A 207 -19.10 3.13 8.12
CA GLN A 207 -19.70 1.98 8.79
C GLN A 207 -19.93 0.86 7.77
N GLN A 208 -19.68 -0.37 8.18
CA GLN A 208 -20.03 -1.56 7.39
C GLN A 208 -21.35 -2.11 7.91
N PRO A 209 -22.47 -2.01 7.16
CA PRO A 209 -23.77 -2.45 7.64
C PRO A 209 -23.83 -3.97 7.76
N GLY A 210 -24.53 -4.44 8.80
CA GLY A 210 -24.81 -5.87 8.99
C GLY A 210 -24.37 -6.38 10.35
N THR A 211 -24.42 -7.70 10.51
CA THR A 211 -23.94 -8.38 11.72
C THR A 211 -22.95 -9.43 11.31
N PHE A 212 -21.74 -9.33 11.87
CA PHE A 212 -20.63 -10.22 11.57
C PHE A 212 -20.40 -11.14 12.78
N SER A 213 -20.39 -12.45 12.55
CA SER A 213 -20.21 -13.44 13.61
C SER A 213 -18.89 -14.17 13.47
N TYR A 214 -18.12 -14.22 14.56
CA TYR A 214 -16.80 -14.83 14.62
C TYR A 214 -16.82 -15.99 15.60
N LYS A 215 -16.57 -17.20 15.11
CA LYS A 215 -16.52 -18.39 15.94
C LYS A 215 -15.13 -18.53 16.57
N LEU A 216 -15.07 -18.37 17.89
CA LEU A 216 -13.93 -18.78 18.72
C LEU A 216 -14.20 -20.16 19.31
N LYS A 217 -13.17 -20.81 19.88
CA LYS A 217 -13.21 -22.22 20.32
C LYS A 217 -14.48 -22.56 21.13
N ASN A 218 -14.85 -21.70 22.09
CA ASN A 218 -15.97 -21.96 23.02
C ASN A 218 -17.09 -20.90 22.98
N ARG A 219 -17.04 -19.94 22.04
CA ARG A 219 -18.03 -18.85 21.97
C ARG A 219 -18.15 -18.29 20.56
N VAL A 220 -19.29 -17.66 20.26
CA VAL A 220 -19.47 -16.86 19.06
C VAL A 220 -19.47 -15.40 19.48
N LEU A 221 -18.64 -14.59 18.85
CA LEU A 221 -18.62 -13.15 19.04
C LEU A 221 -19.37 -12.47 17.91
N THR A 222 -20.16 -11.46 18.21
CA THR A 222 -20.90 -10.66 17.22
C THR A 222 -20.38 -9.25 17.16
N LEU A 223 -20.20 -8.73 15.94
CA LEU A 223 -19.89 -7.33 15.67
C LEU A 223 -21.01 -6.75 14.82
N GLN A 224 -21.82 -5.90 15.41
CA GLN A 224 -22.94 -5.26 14.75
C GLN A 224 -22.47 -3.95 14.13
N SER A 225 -22.45 -3.94 12.81
CA SER A 225 -22.38 -2.71 12.04
C SER A 225 -21.12 -1.87 12.38
N PRO A 226 -19.90 -2.44 12.31
CA PRO A 226 -18.69 -1.82 12.83
C PRO A 226 -18.38 -0.50 12.14
N LYS A 227 -17.81 0.43 12.91
CA LYS A 227 -17.60 1.82 12.51
C LYS A 227 -16.16 2.29 12.72
N LEU A 228 -15.67 3.13 11.81
CA LEU A 228 -14.41 3.86 11.94
C LEU A 228 -14.70 5.36 11.75
N THR A 229 -14.35 6.18 12.75
CA THR A 229 -14.44 7.65 12.68
C THR A 229 -13.13 8.26 12.18
N ALA A 230 -13.19 9.47 11.62
CA ALA A 230 -11.99 10.21 11.22
C ALA A 230 -11.10 10.52 12.43
N ALA A 231 -11.68 10.79 13.61
CA ALA A 231 -10.91 11.00 14.83
C ALA A 231 -10.05 9.77 15.19
N GLN A 232 -10.66 8.58 15.20
CA GLN A 232 -9.94 7.32 15.45
C GLN A 232 -8.89 7.05 14.36
N PHE A 233 -9.21 7.35 13.10
CA PHE A 233 -8.30 7.12 11.99
C PHE A 233 -7.07 8.04 12.06
N GLU A 234 -7.26 9.32 12.39
CA GLU A 234 -6.15 10.25 12.64
C GLU A 234 -5.26 9.76 13.79
N ASP A 235 -5.84 9.26 14.88
CA ASP A 235 -5.08 8.67 15.99
C ASP A 235 -4.28 7.43 15.57
N ILE A 236 -4.88 6.54 14.76
CA ILE A 236 -4.20 5.36 14.21
C ILE A 236 -3.01 5.76 13.33
N LEU A 237 -3.16 6.83 12.54
CA LEU A 237 -2.12 7.27 11.60
C LEU A 237 -0.92 7.94 12.29
N LYS A 238 -1.07 8.46 13.52
CA LYS A 238 0.01 9.16 14.25
C LYS A 238 1.37 8.45 14.18
N PRO A 239 1.52 7.17 14.57
CA PRO A 239 2.82 6.51 14.51
C PRO A 239 3.31 6.27 13.07
N PHE A 240 2.41 6.11 12.09
CA PHE A 240 2.79 5.99 10.67
C PHE A 240 3.27 7.33 10.08
N LEU A 241 2.84 8.45 10.66
CA LEU A 241 3.18 9.81 10.26
C LEU A 241 4.13 10.50 11.24
N ASP A 242 4.77 9.74 12.13
CA ASP A 242 5.73 10.27 13.10
C ASP A 242 7.11 10.44 12.42
N PRO A 243 7.63 11.67 12.26
CA PRO A 243 8.93 11.88 11.61
C PRO A 243 10.10 11.35 12.44
N ASP A 244 9.93 11.19 13.76
CA ASP A 244 10.97 10.70 14.66
C ASP A 244 10.98 9.16 14.74
N LEU A 245 9.96 8.49 14.19
CA LEU A 245 9.81 7.04 14.18
C LEU A 245 10.46 6.40 12.94
N VAL A 246 11.74 6.71 12.71
CA VAL A 246 12.52 6.18 11.57
C VAL A 246 12.81 4.68 11.73
N PHE A 247 12.81 4.17 12.97
CA PHE A 247 12.99 2.75 13.27
C PHE A 247 11.66 2.08 13.61
N ALA A 248 11.46 0.86 13.11
CA ALA A 248 10.27 0.08 13.43
C ALA A 248 10.13 -0.15 14.94
N ARG A 249 8.96 0.14 15.49
CA ARG A 249 8.58 -0.20 16.86
C ARG A 249 7.63 -1.38 16.85
N GLU A 250 7.98 -2.40 17.62
CA GLU A 250 7.11 -3.55 17.86
C GLU A 250 6.15 -3.22 19.01
N THR A 251 4.86 -3.38 18.74
CA THR A 251 3.83 -3.50 19.79
C THR A 251 3.55 -4.98 20.03
N GLU A 252 2.69 -5.29 21.00
CA GLU A 252 2.30 -6.67 21.29
C GLU A 252 1.76 -7.43 20.06
N TYR A 253 1.21 -6.74 19.06
CA TYR A 253 0.52 -7.37 17.93
C TYR A 253 1.02 -6.98 16.52
N ARG A 254 1.75 -5.88 16.39
CA ARG A 254 2.19 -5.33 15.10
C ARG A 254 3.57 -4.67 15.20
N MET A 255 4.30 -4.68 14.09
CA MET A 255 5.37 -3.69 13.92
C MET A 255 4.79 -2.46 13.26
N THR A 256 5.14 -1.29 13.75
CA THR A 256 4.80 -0.01 13.14
C THR A 256 6.07 0.73 12.75
N CYS A 257 6.11 1.18 11.51
CA CYS A 257 7.20 1.96 10.94
C CYS A 257 6.61 3.23 10.32
N SER A 258 7.31 4.35 10.44
CA SER A 258 6.90 5.60 9.81
C SER A 258 7.08 5.53 8.30
N ILE A 259 6.16 6.15 7.57
CA ILE A 259 6.29 6.34 6.13
C ILE A 259 7.50 7.20 5.75
N PHE A 260 8.04 7.97 6.71
CA PHE A 260 9.24 8.77 6.52
C PHE A 260 10.54 7.95 6.54
N ALA A 261 10.53 6.73 7.07
CA ALA A 261 11.71 5.86 7.08
C ALA A 261 12.24 5.51 5.67
N PRO A 262 11.42 4.99 4.73
CA PRO A 262 11.89 4.74 3.36
C PRO A 262 12.26 6.04 2.62
N LEU A 263 11.59 7.16 2.92
CA LEU A 263 11.92 8.46 2.35
C LEU A 263 13.31 8.94 2.80
N GLN A 264 13.60 8.87 4.10
CA GLN A 264 14.89 9.28 4.65
C GLN A 264 16.02 8.38 4.13
N ASP A 265 15.84 7.06 4.07
CA ASP A 265 16.85 6.15 3.49
C ASP A 265 17.14 6.50 2.02
N ALA A 266 16.11 6.86 1.24
CA ALA A 266 16.30 7.25 -0.15
C ALA A 266 17.02 8.61 -0.28
N LEU A 267 16.69 9.58 0.59
CA LEU A 267 17.37 10.88 0.64
C LEU A 267 18.85 10.73 1.02
N ASP A 268 19.15 10.04 2.11
CA ASP A 268 20.52 9.81 2.60
C ASP A 268 21.40 9.15 1.53
N ARG A 269 20.82 8.20 0.77
CA ARG A 269 21.52 7.50 -0.31
C ARG A 269 21.67 8.31 -1.58
N SER A 270 20.87 9.36 -1.76
CA SER A 270 20.93 10.23 -2.94
C SER A 270 22.04 11.29 -2.85
N GLY A 271 22.57 11.54 -1.65
CA GLY A 271 23.56 12.59 -1.40
C GLY A 271 23.00 14.01 -1.54
N LEU A 272 21.68 14.17 -1.38
CA LEU A 272 20.96 15.44 -1.34
C LEU A 272 20.85 15.99 0.10
#